data_AF-A0A1G1J570-F1
#
_entry.id   AF-A0A1G1J570-F1
#
_cell.length_a   1.000
_cell.length_b   1.000
_cell.length_c   1.000
_cell.angle_alpha   90.00
_cell.angle_beta   90.00
_cell.angle_gamma   90.00
#
_symmetry.space_group_name_H-M   'P 1'
#
loop_
_entity.id
_entity.type
_entity.pdbx_description
1 polymer ?
#
loop_
_entity_poly.entity_id
_entity_poly.type
_entity_poly.pdbx_seq_one_letter_code
_entity_poly.pdbx_strand_id
1 'polypeptide(L)'
;MCASDKKTCIDIARDTEIFSPEEIRVLTELLDDSRNNPDTSYIFIEETEGGNTVGFAIFGRIPMTEFSWDIYWIVVGRNFQSRGIGTRLLRQIEDFIVRENRRAIIRVETSTDEWYSAARNFYRKMGFAEVGVIPDFYGENDDLVTFCKRISIPQDGISARFHNGVSFSKIDTHALAQ
;
A
#
# COMPACT_ATOMS: atom_id res chain seq x y z
N MET A 1 -13.94 14.10 -1.54
CA MET A 1 -13.63 13.65 -2.92
C MET A 1 -14.48 12.43 -3.22
N CYS A 2 -14.84 12.24 -4.49
CA CYS A 2 -15.69 11.13 -4.92
C CYS A 2 -14.98 9.81 -4.60
N ALA A 3 -15.60 8.94 -3.80
CA ALA A 3 -15.19 7.56 -3.66
C ALA A 3 -15.13 6.96 -5.07
N SER A 4 -13.95 6.50 -5.49
CA SER A 4 -13.84 5.71 -6.70
C SER A 4 -14.78 4.52 -6.65
N ASP A 5 -15.21 4.11 -7.85
CA ASP A 5 -16.08 2.97 -7.99
C ASP A 5 -15.30 1.72 -7.61
N LYS A 6 -15.67 1.05 -6.51
CA LYS A 6 -15.09 -0.24 -6.05
C LYS A 6 -14.85 -1.18 -7.21
N LYS A 7 -15.78 -1.15 -8.17
CA LYS A 7 -15.73 -1.90 -9.41
C LYS A 7 -14.43 -1.67 -10.19
N THR A 8 -13.96 -0.43 -10.31
CA THR A 8 -12.72 -0.11 -11.03
C THR A 8 -11.49 -0.73 -10.37
N CYS A 9 -11.38 -0.72 -9.04
CA CYS A 9 -10.24 -1.32 -8.33
C CYS A 9 -10.26 -2.85 -8.41
N ILE A 10 -11.44 -3.46 -8.30
CA ILE A 10 -11.62 -4.89 -8.48
C ILE A 10 -11.31 -5.31 -9.92
N ASP A 11 -11.77 -4.55 -10.91
CA ASP A 11 -11.50 -4.82 -12.33
C ASP A 11 -10.00 -4.69 -12.62
N ILE A 12 -9.33 -3.66 -12.09
CA ILE A 12 -7.87 -3.53 -12.16
C ILE A 12 -7.17 -4.75 -11.56
N ALA A 13 -7.58 -5.21 -10.38
CA ALA A 13 -6.96 -6.37 -9.73
C ALA A 13 -7.17 -7.66 -10.55
N ARG A 14 -8.39 -7.90 -11.05
CA ARG A 14 -8.70 -9.04 -11.93
C ARG A 14 -7.87 -9.02 -13.21
N ASP A 15 -7.75 -7.88 -13.85
CA ASP A 15 -7.04 -7.71 -15.13
C ASP A 15 -5.52 -7.94 -15.01
N THR A 16 -4.97 -7.95 -13.79
CA THR A 16 -3.56 -8.34 -13.60
C THR A 16 -3.34 -9.83 -13.84
N GLU A 17 -4.37 -10.66 -13.63
CA GLU A 17 -4.32 -12.13 -13.59
C GLU A 17 -3.36 -12.72 -12.54
N ILE A 18 -2.88 -11.91 -11.60
CA ILE A 18 -2.04 -12.35 -10.48
C ILE A 18 -2.92 -12.77 -9.29
N PHE A 19 -4.06 -12.10 -9.11
CA PHE A 19 -4.96 -12.35 -7.98
C PHE A 19 -5.80 -13.61 -8.22
N SER A 20 -5.78 -14.51 -7.24
CA SER A 20 -6.70 -15.63 -7.15
C SER A 20 -8.15 -15.15 -6.91
N PRO A 21 -9.15 -16.01 -7.22
CA PRO A 21 -10.55 -15.68 -6.92
C PRO A 21 -10.82 -15.40 -5.43
N GLU A 22 -10.06 -16.01 -4.52
CA GLU A 22 -10.16 -15.75 -3.08
C GLU A 22 -9.60 -14.38 -2.72
N GLU A 23 -8.42 -14.01 -3.23
CA GLU A 23 -7.86 -12.67 -2.98
C GLU A 23 -8.75 -11.56 -3.54
N ILE A 24 -9.41 -11.79 -4.69
CA ILE A 24 -10.41 -10.85 -5.21
C ILE A 24 -11.63 -10.74 -4.28
N ARG A 25 -12.08 -11.84 -3.65
CA ARG A 25 -13.16 -11.81 -2.66
C ARG A 25 -12.74 -10.99 -1.44
N VAL A 26 -11.58 -11.28 -0.84
CA VAL A 26 -11.03 -10.56 0.31
C VAL A 26 -10.87 -9.07 0.00
N LEU A 27 -10.32 -8.73 -1.17
CA LEU A 27 -10.20 -7.34 -1.60
C LEU A 27 -11.58 -6.65 -1.72
N THR A 28 -12.58 -7.35 -2.23
CA THR A 28 -13.95 -6.82 -2.34
C THR A 28 -14.54 -6.54 -0.96
N GLU A 29 -14.42 -7.48 -0.03
CA GLU A 29 -14.88 -7.32 1.36
C GLU A 29 -14.18 -6.16 2.07
N LEU A 30 -12.86 -6.03 1.92
CA LEU A 30 -12.10 -4.91 2.51
C LEU A 30 -12.52 -3.55 1.94
N LEU A 31 -12.74 -3.46 0.63
CA LEU A 31 -13.26 -2.25 0.01
C LEU A 31 -14.69 -1.95 0.47
N ASP A 32 -15.49 -2.98 0.74
CA ASP A 32 -16.83 -2.85 1.29
C ASP A 32 -16.82 -2.30 2.72
N ASP A 33 -16.00 -2.90 3.58
CA ASP A 33 -15.87 -2.54 4.99
C ASP A 33 -15.31 -1.13 5.18
N SER A 34 -14.29 -0.73 4.40
CA SER A 34 -13.68 0.60 4.53
C SER A 34 -14.68 1.77 4.33
N ARG A 35 -15.78 1.56 3.58
CA ARG A 35 -16.83 2.57 3.40
C ARG A 35 -17.82 2.61 4.56
N ASN A 36 -18.02 1.48 5.22
CA ASN A 36 -19.04 1.32 6.24
C ASN A 36 -18.47 1.50 7.65
N ASN A 37 -17.16 1.34 7.81
CA ASN A 37 -16.47 1.42 9.08
C ASN A 37 -15.27 2.38 8.99
N PRO A 38 -15.42 3.67 9.36
CA PRO A 38 -14.32 4.62 9.36
C PRO A 38 -13.22 4.31 10.39
N ASP A 39 -13.46 3.39 11.32
CA ASP A 39 -12.50 3.03 12.37
C ASP A 39 -11.55 1.89 11.96
N THR A 40 -11.57 1.45 10.69
CA THR A 40 -10.58 0.46 10.23
C THR A 40 -9.16 1.05 10.20
N SER A 41 -8.16 0.24 10.52
CA SER A 41 -6.74 0.63 10.40
C SER A 41 -6.23 0.66 8.95
N TYR A 42 -7.08 0.27 7.98
CA TYR A 42 -6.75 0.23 6.56
C TYR A 42 -6.97 1.58 5.90
N ILE A 43 -5.99 2.00 5.11
CA ILE A 43 -6.01 3.22 4.33
C ILE A 43 -5.92 2.84 2.87
N PHE A 44 -6.84 3.43 2.09
CA PHE A 44 -6.95 3.24 0.67
C PHE A 44 -6.49 4.50 -0.07
N ILE A 45 -5.61 4.35 -1.06
CA ILE A 45 -5.21 5.43 -1.96
C ILE A 45 -5.26 4.98 -3.41
N GLU A 46 -5.43 5.95 -4.31
CA GLU A 46 -5.53 5.71 -5.75
C GLU A 46 -4.60 6.62 -6.53
N GLU A 47 -4.14 6.10 -7.66
CA GLU A 47 -3.52 6.88 -8.72
C GLU A 47 -4.51 6.99 -9.88
N THR A 48 -4.72 8.22 -10.35
CA THR A 48 -5.60 8.50 -11.49
C THR A 48 -4.82 9.16 -12.62
N GLU A 49 -5.13 8.77 -13.87
CA GLU A 49 -4.65 9.45 -15.07
C GLU A 49 -5.85 9.75 -15.99
N GLY A 50 -6.01 11.01 -16.39
CA GLY A 50 -7.15 11.43 -17.22
C GLY A 50 -8.52 11.19 -16.56
N GLY A 51 -8.59 11.20 -15.23
CA GLY A 51 -9.81 10.95 -14.46
C GLY A 51 -10.16 9.47 -14.26
N ASN A 52 -9.34 8.54 -14.76
CA ASN A 52 -9.53 7.11 -14.56
C ASN A 52 -8.54 6.58 -13.52
N THR A 53 -8.99 5.70 -12.62
CA THR A 53 -8.10 4.96 -11.72
C THR A 53 -7.21 4.03 -12.55
N VAL A 54 -5.89 4.14 -12.36
CA VAL A 54 -4.88 3.34 -13.07
C VAL A 54 -4.08 2.43 -12.12
N GLY A 55 -4.23 2.65 -10.82
CA GLY A 55 -3.66 1.83 -9.78
C GLY A 55 -4.16 2.26 -8.40
N PHE A 56 -3.96 1.42 -7.41
CA PHE A 56 -4.36 1.69 -6.04
C PHE A 56 -3.40 1.01 -5.06
N ALA A 57 -3.47 1.43 -3.80
CA ALA A 57 -2.76 0.78 -2.72
C ALA A 57 -3.59 0.70 -1.43
N ILE A 58 -3.30 -0.33 -0.64
CA ILE A 58 -3.91 -0.61 0.66
C ILE A 58 -2.78 -0.78 1.66
N PHE A 59 -2.79 0.02 2.73
CA PHE A 59 -1.76 0.00 3.78
C PHE A 59 -2.37 0.39 5.12
N GLY A 60 -1.67 0.17 6.23
CA GLY A 60 -2.22 0.47 7.55
C GLY A 60 -1.20 0.45 8.67
N ARG A 61 -1.56 1.03 9.82
CA ARG A 61 -0.74 0.90 11.05
C ARG A 61 -0.87 -0.52 11.58
N ILE A 62 0.24 -1.08 12.03
CA ILE A 62 0.22 -2.35 12.77
C ILE A 62 -0.25 -2.07 14.20
N PRO A 63 -1.37 -2.67 14.67
CA PRO A 63 -1.84 -2.50 16.02
C PRO A 63 -0.77 -2.84 17.06
N MET A 64 -0.80 -2.17 18.21
CA MET A 64 0.16 -2.39 19.31
C MET A 64 1.62 -2.15 18.92
N THR A 65 1.87 -1.31 17.91
CA THR A 65 3.21 -0.83 17.54
C THR A 65 3.29 0.69 17.56
N GLU A 66 4.50 1.22 17.79
CA GLU A 66 4.74 2.66 17.89
C GLU A 66 4.80 3.33 16.51
N PHE A 67 5.52 2.74 15.56
CA PHE A 67 5.82 3.36 14.25
C PHE A 67 5.84 2.37 13.09
N SER A 68 5.18 1.21 13.21
CA SER A 68 5.20 0.17 12.18
C SER A 68 3.94 0.18 11.32
N TRP A 69 4.15 -0.07 10.03
CA TRP A 69 3.11 -0.04 9.00
C TRP A 69 3.25 -1.25 8.08
N ASP A 70 2.12 -1.75 7.61
CA ASP A 70 2.06 -2.76 6.55
C ASP A 70 1.56 -2.13 5.26
N ILE A 71 2.19 -2.49 4.14
CA ILE A 71 1.60 -2.35 2.81
C ILE A 71 1.04 -3.72 2.44
N TYR A 72 -0.27 -3.82 2.35
CA TYR A 72 -0.98 -5.05 1.99
C TYR A 72 -1.00 -5.24 0.47
N TRP A 73 -1.34 -4.19 -0.27
CA TRP A 73 -1.35 -4.23 -1.74
C TRP A 73 -0.86 -2.93 -2.36
N ILE A 74 -0.08 -3.05 -3.45
CA ILE A 74 0.12 -2.02 -4.46
C ILE A 74 -0.22 -2.67 -5.79
N VAL A 75 -1.27 -2.18 -6.45
CA VAL A 75 -1.78 -2.75 -7.69
C VAL A 75 -1.78 -1.70 -8.78
N VAL A 76 -1.22 -2.04 -9.93
CA VAL A 76 -1.20 -1.20 -11.12
C VAL A 76 -1.86 -1.97 -12.25
N GLY A 77 -2.84 -1.35 -12.92
CA GLY A 77 -3.53 -1.95 -14.04
C GLY A 77 -2.54 -2.37 -15.13
N ARG A 78 -2.73 -3.56 -15.71
CA ARG A 78 -1.81 -4.21 -16.66
C ARG A 78 -1.32 -3.26 -17.76
N ASN A 79 -2.23 -2.49 -18.35
CA ASN A 79 -1.92 -1.53 -19.42
C ASN A 79 -1.11 -0.30 -18.98
N PHE A 80 -0.98 -0.09 -17.67
CA PHE A 80 -0.33 1.07 -17.06
C PHE A 80 0.96 0.69 -16.30
N GLN A 81 1.32 -0.59 -16.26
CA GLN A 81 2.56 -1.06 -15.63
C GLN A 81 3.81 -0.48 -16.32
N SER A 82 4.93 -0.46 -15.59
CA SER A 82 6.21 0.10 -16.05
C SER A 82 6.20 1.59 -16.41
N ARG A 83 5.15 2.34 -16.01
CA ARG A 83 5.04 3.81 -16.18
C ARG A 83 5.33 4.60 -14.91
N GLY A 84 5.87 3.94 -13.87
CA GLY A 84 6.19 4.55 -12.59
C GLY A 84 5.02 4.72 -11.62
N ILE A 85 3.81 4.25 -11.95
CA ILE A 85 2.62 4.37 -11.08
C ILE A 85 2.84 3.70 -9.71
N GLY A 86 3.40 2.48 -9.67
CA GLY A 86 3.70 1.81 -8.41
C GLY A 86 4.68 2.61 -7.53
N THR A 87 5.67 3.26 -8.15
CA THR A 87 6.57 4.18 -7.44
C THR A 87 5.85 5.41 -6.91
N ARG A 88 4.89 5.97 -7.65
CA ARG A 88 4.09 7.11 -7.18
C ARG A 88 3.19 6.71 -6.01
N LEU A 89 2.49 5.58 -6.09
CA LEU A 89 1.71 5.01 -4.99
C LEU A 89 2.58 4.83 -3.75
N LEU A 90 3.73 4.17 -3.87
CA LEU A 90 4.64 3.97 -2.73
C LEU A 90 5.10 5.30 -2.12
N ARG A 91 5.45 6.30 -2.94
CA ARG A 91 5.82 7.63 -2.43
C ARG A 91 4.67 8.31 -1.69
N GLN A 92 3.45 8.20 -2.19
CA GLN A 92 2.27 8.72 -1.49
C GLN A 92 2.09 8.03 -0.12
N ILE A 93 2.30 6.72 -0.03
CA ILE A 93 2.27 5.97 1.23
C ILE A 93 3.35 6.50 2.18
N GLU A 94 4.59 6.61 1.70
CA GLU A 94 5.72 7.10 2.51
C GLU A 94 5.48 8.52 3.01
N ASP A 95 4.99 9.43 2.14
CA ASP A 95 4.65 10.80 2.50
C ASP A 95 3.52 10.87 3.53
N PHE A 96 2.50 10.02 3.39
CA PHE A 96 1.42 9.91 4.37
C PHE A 96 1.96 9.47 5.74
N ILE A 97 2.71 8.38 5.76
CA ILE A 97 3.23 7.76 6.99
C ILE A 97 4.15 8.73 7.73
N VAL A 98 5.01 9.43 6.99
CA VAL A 98 5.97 10.36 7.56
C VAL A 98 5.29 11.61 8.17
N ARG A 99 4.15 12.02 7.61
CA ARG A 99 3.33 13.10 8.21
C ARG A 99 2.70 12.68 9.53
N GLU A 100 2.39 11.39 9.70
CA GLU A 100 1.89 10.86 10.97
C GLU A 100 2.98 10.70 12.01
N ASN A 101 4.16 10.25 11.59
CA ASN A 101 5.29 10.06 12.48
C ASN A 101 6.60 10.35 11.75
N ARG A 102 7.49 11.15 12.34
CA ARG A 102 8.78 11.56 11.72
C ARG A 102 9.70 10.38 11.39
N ARG A 103 9.41 9.19 11.90
CA ARG A 103 10.07 7.91 11.60
C ARG A 103 9.05 6.79 11.46
N ALA A 104 9.34 5.82 10.60
CA ALA A 104 8.53 4.61 10.46
C ALA A 104 9.34 3.41 9.96
N ILE A 105 8.80 2.21 10.21
CA ILE A 105 9.19 0.97 9.53
C ILE A 105 7.99 0.53 8.72
N ILE A 106 8.20 0.34 7.41
CA ILE A 106 7.21 -0.22 6.49
C ILE A 106 7.60 -1.66 6.23
N ARG A 107 6.67 -2.59 6.47
CA ARG A 107 6.78 -4.00 6.13
C ARG A 107 5.92 -4.30 4.91
N VAL A 108 6.43 -5.21 4.09
CA VAL A 108 5.75 -5.83 2.95
C VAL A 108 5.99 -7.32 3.03
N GLU A 109 4.97 -8.10 2.71
CA GLU A 109 5.03 -9.56 2.61
C GLU A 109 4.68 -9.95 1.16
N THR A 110 5.43 -10.90 0.58
CA THR A 110 5.19 -11.38 -0.78
C THR A 110 5.70 -12.81 -0.96
N SER A 111 5.07 -13.55 -1.88
CA SER A 111 5.41 -14.93 -2.23
C SER A 111 6.72 -15.05 -3.02
N THR A 112 7.36 -16.22 -3.00
CA THR A 112 8.52 -16.55 -3.86
C THR A 112 8.15 -17.02 -5.25
N ASP A 113 6.87 -17.33 -5.49
CA ASP A 113 6.37 -17.69 -6.82
C ASP A 113 6.84 -16.70 -7.90
N GLU A 114 7.11 -17.21 -9.11
CA GLU A 114 7.63 -16.44 -10.23
C GLU A 114 6.70 -15.28 -10.63
N TRP A 115 5.38 -15.43 -10.46
CA TRP A 115 4.41 -14.35 -10.71
C TRP A 115 4.70 -13.09 -9.87
N TYR A 116 5.33 -13.25 -8.69
CA TYR A 116 5.70 -12.16 -7.79
C TYR A 116 7.15 -11.66 -7.96
N SER A 117 7.91 -12.18 -8.93
CA SER A 117 9.31 -11.77 -9.14
C SER A 117 9.44 -10.28 -9.45
N ALA A 118 8.49 -9.72 -10.20
CA ALA A 118 8.40 -8.29 -10.47
C ALA A 118 8.18 -7.46 -9.20
N ALA A 119 7.33 -7.92 -8.27
CA ALA A 119 7.07 -7.26 -7.00
C ALA A 119 8.31 -7.27 -6.10
N ARG A 120 8.97 -8.43 -5.96
CA ARG A 120 10.24 -8.55 -5.20
C ARG A 120 11.31 -7.61 -5.74
N ASN A 121 11.46 -7.54 -7.07
CA ASN A 121 12.41 -6.63 -7.72
C ASN A 121 12.03 -5.15 -7.53
N PHE A 122 10.74 -4.82 -7.56
CA PHE A 122 10.25 -3.49 -7.27
C PHE A 122 10.63 -3.05 -5.85
N TYR A 123 10.34 -3.85 -4.82
CA TYR A 123 10.64 -3.49 -3.44
C TYR A 123 12.14 -3.33 -3.19
N ARG A 124 12.98 -4.23 -3.71
CA ARG A 124 14.45 -4.09 -3.65
C ARG A 124 14.92 -2.77 -4.28
N LYS A 125 14.43 -2.43 -5.47
CA LYS A 125 14.75 -1.15 -6.15
C LYS A 125 14.28 0.06 -5.36
N MET A 126 13.20 -0.06 -4.61
CA MET A 126 12.65 1.03 -3.79
C MET A 126 13.34 1.17 -2.41
N GLY A 127 14.39 0.39 -2.17
CA GLY A 127 15.20 0.46 -0.94
C GLY A 127 14.66 -0.36 0.22
N PHE A 128 13.76 -1.31 -0.04
CA PHE A 128 13.40 -2.31 0.96
C PHE A 128 14.49 -3.36 1.06
N ALA A 129 14.84 -3.73 2.29
CA ALA A 129 15.71 -4.85 2.58
C ALA A 129 14.87 -6.11 2.84
N GLU A 130 15.30 -7.24 2.30
CA GLU A 130 14.78 -8.54 2.70
C GLU A 130 15.24 -8.84 4.14
N VAL A 131 14.31 -9.13 5.05
CA VAL A 131 14.60 -9.28 6.48
C VAL A 131 14.21 -10.65 7.04
N GLY A 132 13.48 -11.46 6.28
CA GLY A 132 13.08 -12.80 6.70
C GLY A 132 12.44 -13.58 5.57
N VAL A 133 12.52 -14.91 5.69
CA VAL A 133 11.85 -15.87 4.83
C VAL A 133 11.22 -16.94 5.71
N ILE A 134 9.98 -17.32 5.41
CA ILE A 134 9.31 -18.48 6.02
C ILE A 134 9.07 -19.51 4.92
N PRO A 135 9.78 -20.65 4.94
CA PRO A 135 9.64 -21.67 3.91
C PRO A 135 8.23 -22.25 3.85
N ASP A 136 7.76 -22.56 2.64
CA ASP A 136 6.48 -23.22 2.36
C ASP A 136 5.26 -22.55 3.03
N PHE A 137 5.31 -21.23 3.23
CA PHE A 137 4.29 -20.49 3.96
C PHE A 137 2.95 -20.43 3.21
N TYR A 138 3.01 -20.20 1.90
CA TYR A 138 1.82 -20.12 1.05
C TYR A 138 1.45 -21.49 0.45
N GLY A 139 2.45 -22.36 0.29
CA GLY A 139 2.30 -23.71 -0.24
C GLY A 139 3.65 -24.35 -0.51
N GLU A 140 3.65 -25.57 -1.06
CA GLU A 140 4.88 -26.30 -1.38
C GLU A 140 5.74 -25.53 -2.39
N ASN A 141 6.99 -25.22 -2.02
CA ASN A 141 7.94 -24.37 -2.75
C ASN A 141 7.48 -22.91 -2.95
N ASP A 142 6.53 -22.43 -2.14
CA ASP A 142 6.09 -21.04 -2.12
C ASP A 142 6.27 -20.41 -0.74
N ASP A 143 7.44 -19.80 -0.54
CA ASP A 143 7.85 -19.18 0.71
C ASP A 143 7.24 -17.77 0.85
N LEU A 144 7.06 -17.35 2.09
CA LEU A 144 6.85 -15.95 2.40
C LEU A 144 8.20 -15.23 2.49
N VAL A 145 8.34 -14.14 1.74
CA VAL A 145 9.46 -13.19 1.87
C VAL A 145 8.97 -11.91 2.53
N THR A 146 9.62 -11.52 3.62
CA THR A 146 9.35 -10.26 4.31
C THR A 146 10.39 -9.20 3.94
N PHE A 147 9.90 -8.07 3.44
CA PHE A 147 10.68 -6.89 3.12
C PHE A 147 10.38 -5.76 4.11
N CYS A 148 11.42 -5.03 4.53
CA CYS A 148 11.27 -3.86 5.40
C CYS A 148 12.03 -2.65 4.86
N LYS A 149 11.43 -1.46 4.96
CA LYS A 149 12.07 -0.17 4.71
C LYS A 149 11.93 0.74 5.92
N ARG A 150 13.04 1.33 6.34
CA ARG A 150 13.05 2.37 7.38
C ARG A 150 13.01 3.72 6.71
N ILE A 151 12.11 4.59 7.16
CA ILE A 151 12.02 5.98 6.68
C ILE A 151 12.05 6.93 7.86
N SER A 152 12.71 8.07 7.70
CA SER A 152 12.78 9.13 8.71
C SER A 152 13.00 10.49 8.05
N ILE A 153 12.36 11.53 8.53
CA ILE A 153 12.78 12.92 8.22
C ILE A 153 13.96 13.23 9.15
N PRO A 154 15.11 13.68 8.62
CA PRO A 154 16.20 14.22 9.44
C PRO A 154 15.68 15.29 10.41
N GLN A 155 16.27 15.35 11.61
CA GLN A 155 15.89 16.34 12.62
C GLN A 155 16.08 17.78 12.11
N ASP A 156 16.99 18.00 11.15
CA ASP A 156 17.37 19.31 10.62
C ASP A 156 17.02 19.48 9.14
N GLY A 157 16.14 20.43 8.80
CA GLY A 157 15.95 20.92 7.42
C GLY A 157 14.50 21.01 6.95
N ILE A 158 13.78 22.04 7.39
CA ILE A 158 12.56 22.51 6.73
C ILE A 158 12.95 23.06 5.35
N SER A 159 12.75 22.29 4.28
CA SER A 159 12.45 22.81 2.94
C SER A 159 12.06 21.68 1.99
N ALA A 160 10.77 21.34 1.92
CA ALA A 160 10.24 20.59 0.78
C ALA A 160 9.00 21.31 0.28
N ARG A 161 9.10 21.82 -0.95
CA ARG A 161 8.02 22.48 -1.69
C ARG A 161 6.89 21.47 -1.89
N PHE A 162 5.71 21.78 -1.35
CA PHE A 162 4.52 20.94 -1.49
C PHE A 162 3.89 21.15 -2.87
N HIS A 163 3.69 20.07 -3.63
CA HIS A 163 2.79 20.05 -4.78
C HIS A 163 1.36 19.85 -4.26
N ASN A 164 0.49 20.83 -4.57
CA ASN A 164 -0.93 20.78 -4.27
C ASN A 164 -1.63 19.71 -5.11
N GLY A 165 -2.50 18.88 -4.50
CA GLY A 165 -3.47 18.09 -5.27
C GLY A 165 -4.01 16.79 -4.67
N VAL A 166 -3.58 16.33 -3.49
CA VAL A 166 -4.05 15.05 -2.92
C VAL A 166 -4.98 15.30 -1.74
N SER A 167 -6.24 14.89 -1.86
CA SER A 167 -7.15 14.84 -0.72
C SER A 167 -6.98 13.51 -0.01
N PHE A 168 -6.57 13.58 1.24
CA PHE A 168 -6.65 12.48 2.18
C PHE A 168 -7.97 12.63 2.93
N SER A 169 -8.80 11.60 2.95
CA SER A 169 -9.89 11.52 3.92
C SER A 169 -9.30 11.08 5.26
N LYS A 170 -9.02 12.04 6.15
CA LYS A 170 -8.87 11.79 7.59
C LYS A 170 -10.10 12.34 8.30
N ILE A 171 -10.68 11.51 9.16
CA ILE A 171 -11.72 11.90 10.11
C ILE A 171 -11.02 12.40 11.38
N ASP A 172 -11.59 13.43 11.99
CA ASP A 172 -11.04 14.21 13.09
C ASP A 172 -10.48 13.34 14.23
N THR A 173 -9.19 13.51 14.51
CA THR A 173 -8.47 12.83 15.61
C THR A 173 -8.66 13.53 16.96
N HIS A 174 -9.71 14.34 17.11
CA HIS A 174 -9.92 15.18 18.29
C HIS A 174 -10.91 14.58 19.29
N ALA A 175 -10.72 13.33 19.71
CA ALA A 175 -11.47 12.80 20.84
C ALA A 175 -10.78 11.64 21.58
N LEU A 176 -9.49 11.72 21.91
CA LEU A 176 -8.91 10.88 22.97
C LEU A 176 -7.83 11.65 23.75
N ALA A 177 -8.33 12.59 24.55
CA ALA A 177 -7.69 13.01 25.79
C ALA A 177 -8.79 13.10 26.84
N GLN A 178 -9.20 11.93 27.35
CA GLN A 178 -9.64 11.65 28.73
C GLN A 178 -9.97 10.17 28.88
#